data_AF-A0A1I1MTN8-F1
#
_entry.id   AF-A0A1I1MTN8-F1
#
_cell.length_a   1.000
_cell.length_b   1.000
_cell.length_c   1.000
_cell.angle_alpha   90.00
_cell.angle_beta   90.00
_cell.angle_gamma   90.00
#
_symmetry.space_group_name_H-M   'P 1'
#
loop_
_entity.id
_entity.type
_entity.pdbx_description
1 polymer ?
#
loop_
_entity_poly.entity_id
_entity_poly.type
_entity_poly.pdbx_seq_one_letter_code
_entity_poly.pdbx_strand_id
1 'polypeptide(L)'
;MTVSVRIRQDYSSQELRRLASRSKDANQSRRLLSLAAVLDGLSRADAARMGGMDRQTLRDWVHRFNADGPDGLFDHWAPGQPSRLSEDQKVELIK
;
A
#
# COMPACT_ATOMS: atom_id res chain seq x y z
N MET A 1 22.41 -8.17 -1.27
CA MET A 1 22.18 -6.70 -1.24
C MET A 1 20.97 -6.37 -2.10
N THR A 2 19.83 -6.00 -1.50
CA THR A 2 18.63 -5.64 -2.29
C THR A 2 18.74 -4.21 -2.81
N VAL A 3 18.70 -4.03 -4.13
CA VAL A 3 18.71 -2.70 -4.76
C VAL A 3 17.52 -1.88 -4.28
N SER A 4 17.75 -0.62 -3.93
CA SER A 4 16.69 0.29 -3.49
C SER A 4 15.72 0.60 -4.64
N VAL A 5 14.42 0.41 -4.41
CA VAL A 5 13.39 0.61 -5.45
C VAL A 5 13.06 2.08 -5.53
N ARG A 6 13.29 2.69 -6.71
CA ARG A 6 12.95 4.11 -6.93
C ARG A 6 11.44 4.29 -6.99
N ILE A 7 10.95 5.42 -6.48
CA ILE A 7 9.55 5.83 -6.64
C ILE A 7 9.38 6.39 -8.05
N ARG A 8 8.26 6.07 -8.72
CA ARG A 8 7.84 6.70 -9.99
C ARG A 8 7.86 8.23 -9.87
N GLN A 9 8.22 8.92 -10.95
CA GLN A 9 8.56 10.36 -10.92
C GLN A 9 7.46 11.27 -11.50
N ASP A 10 6.35 10.68 -11.91
CA ASP A 10 5.15 11.37 -12.40
C ASP A 10 4.25 11.91 -11.27
N TYR A 11 4.66 11.76 -10.02
CA TYR A 11 4.06 12.40 -8.85
C TYR A 11 5.12 13.19 -8.08
N SER A 12 4.82 14.45 -7.82
CA SER A 12 5.59 15.29 -6.89
C SER A 12 5.21 14.98 -5.43
N SER A 13 6.12 15.31 -4.50
CA SER A 13 5.83 15.22 -3.07
C SER A 13 4.63 16.08 -2.65
N GLN A 14 4.39 17.21 -3.33
CA GLN A 14 3.23 18.07 -3.09
C GLN A 14 1.92 17.42 -3.54
N GLU A 15 1.91 16.74 -4.68
CA GLU A 15 0.72 16.00 -5.14
C GLU A 15 0.38 14.85 -4.21
N LEU A 16 1.39 14.11 -3.73
CA LEU A 16 1.16 13.03 -2.75
C LEU A 16 0.56 13.57 -1.45
N ARG A 17 1.01 14.73 -0.97
CA ARG A 17 0.40 15.40 0.20
C ARG A 17 -1.05 15.84 -0.07
N ARG A 18 -1.33 16.36 -1.26
CA ARG A 18 -2.70 16.75 -1.67
C ARG A 18 -3.62 15.53 -1.75
N LEU A 19 -3.12 14.39 -2.24
CA LEU A 19 -3.87 13.14 -2.24
C LEU A 19 -4.10 12.64 -0.80
N ALA A 20 -3.08 12.70 0.05
CA ALA A 20 -3.18 12.27 1.45
C ALA A 20 -4.23 13.05 2.24
N SER A 21 -4.35 14.37 2.00
CA SER A 21 -5.35 15.22 2.67
C SER A 21 -6.79 15.01 2.18
N ARG A 22 -6.97 14.41 0.99
CA ARG A 22 -8.29 14.10 0.42
C ARG A 22 -8.70 12.64 0.64
N SER A 23 -7.75 11.78 1.00
CA SER A 23 -8.03 10.39 1.34
C SER A 23 -8.92 10.31 2.58
N LYS A 24 -9.91 9.41 2.52
CA LYS A 24 -10.74 9.02 3.66
C LYS A 24 -10.17 7.82 4.42
N ASP A 25 -9.14 7.18 3.86
CA ASP A 25 -8.46 6.04 4.45
C ASP A 25 -7.15 6.50 5.13
N ALA A 26 -7.08 6.29 6.44
CA ALA A 26 -5.95 6.73 7.25
C ALA A 26 -4.65 5.97 6.93
N ASN A 27 -4.74 4.70 6.50
CA ASN A 27 -3.57 3.92 6.09
C ASN A 27 -3.02 4.48 4.77
N GLN A 28 -3.89 4.75 3.80
CA GLN A 28 -3.50 5.36 2.52
C GLN A 28 -2.86 6.74 2.75
N SER A 29 -3.44 7.58 3.62
CA SER A 29 -2.86 8.89 3.95
C SER A 29 -1.44 8.75 4.51
N ARG A 30 -1.21 7.85 5.49
CA ARG A 30 0.13 7.63 6.05
C ARG A 30 1.14 7.16 4.98
N ARG A 31 0.73 6.24 4.10
CA ARG A 31 1.58 5.72 3.01
C ARG A 31 1.94 6.81 2.00
N LEU A 32 0.98 7.64 1.61
CA LEU A 32 1.21 8.78 0.72
C LEU A 32 2.16 9.80 1.33
N LEU A 33 2.01 10.11 2.62
CA LEU A 33 2.91 11.02 3.34
C LEU A 33 4.34 10.43 3.43
N SER A 34 4.48 9.14 3.73
CA SER A 34 5.79 8.47 3.73
C SER A 34 6.47 8.54 2.37
N LEU A 35 5.74 8.29 1.27
CA LEU A 35 6.29 8.43 -0.08
C LEU A 35 6.70 9.87 -0.39
N ALA A 36 5.90 10.86 0.01
CA ALA A 36 6.22 12.29 -0.15
C ALA A 36 7.51 12.66 0.58
N ALA A 37 7.71 12.17 1.80
CA ALA A 37 8.93 12.40 2.56
C ALA A 37 10.17 11.79 1.88
N VAL A 38 10.06 10.59 1.29
CA VAL A 38 11.17 10.02 0.50
C VAL A 38 11.49 10.88 -0.72
N LEU A 39 10.48 11.43 -1.40
CA LEU A 39 10.69 12.34 -2.54
C LEU A 39 11.36 13.66 -2.12
N ASP A 40 11.10 14.13 -0.90
CA ASP A 40 11.79 15.30 -0.32
C ASP A 40 13.20 14.98 0.23
N GLY A 41 13.69 13.77 0.01
CA GLY A 41 15.04 13.36 0.38
C GLY A 41 15.18 12.79 1.79
N LEU A 42 14.08 12.58 2.51
CA LEU A 42 14.12 11.91 3.81
C LEU A 42 14.59 10.47 3.64
N SER A 43 15.35 9.96 4.62
CA SER A 43 15.78 8.57 4.58
C SER A 43 14.56 7.65 4.59
N ARG A 44 14.65 6.51 3.89
CA ARG A 44 13.54 5.53 3.89
C ARG A 44 13.19 5.02 5.29
N ALA A 45 14.16 4.99 6.21
CA ALA A 45 13.91 4.58 7.58
C ALA A 45 13.10 5.64 8.35
N ASP A 46 13.45 6.92 8.19
CA ASP A 46 12.70 8.04 8.79
C ASP A 46 11.30 8.18 8.20
N ALA A 47 11.18 8.08 6.87
CA ALA A 47 9.90 8.15 6.19
C ALA A 47 8.96 7.00 6.60
N ALA A 48 9.51 5.79 6.80
CA ALA A 48 8.74 4.65 7.30
C ALA A 48 8.26 4.89 8.74
N ARG A 49 9.16 5.35 9.63
CA ARG A 49 8.81 5.72 11.01
C ARG A 49 7.70 6.76 11.08
N MET A 50 7.77 7.80 10.24
CA MET A 50 6.73 8.83 10.16
C MET A 50 5.36 8.24 9.78
N GLY A 51 5.33 7.23 8.91
CA GLY A 51 4.12 6.53 8.51
C GLY A 51 3.68 5.41 9.46
N GLY A 52 4.37 5.21 10.59
CA GLY A 52 4.07 4.14 11.54
C GLY A 52 4.35 2.73 11.00
N MET A 53 5.31 2.58 10.09
CA MET A 53 5.66 1.30 9.47
C MET A 53 7.17 1.05 9.50
N ASP A 54 7.58 -0.20 9.28
CA ASP A 54 8.98 -0.52 9.11
C ASP A 54 9.45 -0.26 7.66
N ARG A 55 10.77 -0.30 7.46
CA ARG A 55 11.40 0.03 6.17
C ARG A 55 11.05 -0.95 5.06
N GLN A 56 10.85 -2.24 5.37
CA GLN A 56 10.46 -3.26 4.40
C GLN A 56 9.01 -3.04 3.97
N THR A 57 8.12 -2.76 4.92
CA THR A 57 6.73 -2.38 4.61
C THR A 57 6.68 -1.16 3.68
N LEU A 58 7.45 -0.11 3.95
CA LEU A 58 7.53 1.05 3.03
C LEU A 58 8.02 0.65 1.64
N ARG A 59 9.01 -0.25 1.54
CA ARG A 59 9.50 -0.74 0.24
C ARG A 59 8.38 -1.45 -0.54
N ASP A 60 7.57 -2.27 0.13
CA ASP A 60 6.47 -3.00 -0.51
C ASP A 60 5.39 -2.02 -1.00
N TRP A 61 5.11 -0.95 -0.24
CA TRP A 61 4.24 0.14 -0.69
C TRP A 61 4.80 0.90 -1.89
N VAL A 62 6.12 1.11 -1.97
CA VAL A 62 6.74 1.71 -3.16
C VAL A 62 6.52 0.82 -4.39
N HIS A 63 6.63 -0.51 -4.27
CA HIS A 63 6.34 -1.42 -5.37
C HIS A 63 4.89 -1.30 -5.86
N ARG A 64 3.93 -1.31 -4.92
CA ARG A 64 2.50 -1.21 -5.25
C ARG A 64 2.14 0.16 -5.84
N PHE A 65 2.70 1.23 -5.28
CA PHE A 65 2.55 2.58 -5.82
C PHE A 65 3.12 2.72 -7.24
N ASN A 66 4.26 2.08 -7.51
CA ASN A 66 4.85 2.08 -8.84
C ASN A 66 3.97 1.36 -9.87
N ALA A 67 3.30 0.28 -9.48
CA ALA A 67 2.40 -0.47 -10.35
C ALA A 67 1.08 0.27 -10.58
N ASP A 68 0.39 0.65 -9.49
CA ASP A 68 -1.03 1.03 -9.53
C ASP A 68 -1.27 2.50 -9.11
N GLY A 69 -0.20 3.26 -8.85
CA GLY A 69 -0.32 4.64 -8.38
C GLY A 69 -0.93 4.73 -6.97
N PRO A 70 -1.65 5.83 -6.65
CA PRO A 70 -2.27 6.02 -5.35
C PRO A 70 -3.25 4.90 -4.95
N ASP A 71 -3.91 4.26 -5.91
CA ASP A 71 -4.87 3.18 -5.65
C ASP A 71 -4.19 1.91 -5.13
N GLY A 72 -2.93 1.68 -5.50
CA GLY A 72 -2.11 0.60 -4.96
C GLY A 72 -1.80 0.74 -3.47
N LEU A 73 -2.13 1.87 -2.85
CA LEU A 73 -1.88 2.14 -1.43
C LEU A 73 -3.06 1.84 -0.51
N PHE A 74 -4.18 1.34 -1.04
CA PHE A 74 -5.26 0.80 -0.22
C PHE A 74 -4.92 -0.59 0.31
N ASP A 75 -5.57 -1.02 1.38
CA ASP A 75 -5.51 -2.42 1.77
C ASP A 75 -6.33 -3.25 0.77
N HIS A 76 -5.69 -4.23 0.13
CA HIS A 76 -6.39 -5.21 -0.69
C HIS A 76 -6.52 -6.50 0.11
N TRP A 77 -7.75 -6.84 0.46
CA TRP A 77 -8.07 -8.13 1.06
C TRP A 77 -8.35 -9.10 -0.08
N ALA A 78 -7.53 -10.16 -0.18
CA ALA A 78 -7.84 -11.24 -1.10
C ALA A 78 -9.19 -11.87 -0.70
N PRO A 79 -10.00 -12.38 -1.65
CA PRO A 79 -11.34 -12.93 -1.38
C PRO A 79 -11.34 -14.25 -0.56
N GLY A 80 -10.28 -14.55 0.17
CA GLY A 80 -10.09 -15.81 0.88
C GLY A 80 -9.86 -16.99 -0.08
N GLN A 81 -9.61 -18.16 0.49
CA GLN A 81 -9.58 -19.40 -0.29
C GLN A 81 -11.01 -19.75 -0.72
N PRO A 82 -11.26 -20.05 -2.00
CA PRO A 82 -12.55 -20.57 -2.44
C PRO A 82 -12.94 -21.81 -1.62
N SER A 83 -14.25 -22.00 -1.39
CA SER A 83 -14.73 -23.18 -0.65
C SER A 83 -14.23 -24.46 -1.30
N ARG A 84 -13.76 -25.40 -0.48
CA ARG A 84 -13.34 -26.74 -0.93
C ARG A 84 -14.53 -27.63 -1.29
N LEU A 85 -15.75 -27.23 -0.90
CA LEU A 85 -16.97 -27.98 -1.14
C LEU A 85 -17.63 -27.52 -2.44
N SER A 86 -18.09 -28.47 -3.24
CA SER A 86 -19.02 -28.19 -4.33
C SER A 86 -20.37 -27.72 -3.79
N GLU A 87 -21.19 -27.10 -4.64
CA GLU A 87 -22.54 -26.70 -4.25
C GLU A 87 -23.37 -27.90 -3.73
N ASP A 88 -23.25 -29.06 -4.36
CA ASP A 88 -23.94 -30.28 -3.93
C ASP A 88 -23.51 -30.72 -2.52
N GLN A 89 -22.21 -30.62 -2.20
CA GLN A 89 -21.67 -30.93 -0.87
C GLN A 89 -22.12 -29.92 0.19
N LYS A 90 -22.34 -28.65 -0.19
CA LYS A 90 -22.91 -27.64 0.72
C LYS A 90 -24.37 -27.93 1.03
N VAL A 91 -25.15 -28.39 0.04
CA VAL A 91 -26.56 -28.77 0.24
C VAL A 91 -26.69 -29.97 1.19
N GLU A 92 -25.78 -30.93 1.11
CA GLU A 92 -25.76 -32.10 2.01
C GLU A 92 -25.55 -31.71 3.48
N LEU A 93 -24.81 -30.63 3.73
CA LEU A 93 -24.49 -30.13 5.08
C LEU A 93 -25.64 -29.39 5.78
N ILE A 94 -26.71 -29.02 5.06
CA ILE A 94 -27.86 -28.26 5.58
C ILE A 94 -29.02 -29.21 6.03
N LYS A 95 -28.86 -30.52 5.86
CA LYS A 95 -29.76 -31.55 6.41
C LYS A 95 -29.45 -31.91 7.85
#